data_AF-A0A5D4RA67-F1
#
_entry.id   AF-A0A5D4RA67-F1
#
_cell.length_a   1.000
_cell.length_b   1.000
_cell.length_c   1.000
_cell.angle_alpha   90.00
_cell.angle_beta   90.00
_cell.angle_gamma   90.00
#
_symmetry.space_group_name_H-M   'P 1'
#
loop_
_entity.id
_entity.type
_entity.pdbx_description
1 polymer ?
#
loop_
_entity_poly.entity_id
_entity_poly.type
_entity_poly.pdbx_seq_one_letter_code
_entity_poly.pdbx_strand_id
1 'polypeptide(L)' 'MNFGENLQNWFSTEMGAVFMVVIGAISIFFLVRREFSKFIGFAVFAMITGVFIFQPDSVVSLGSKLWTTVFGG' A
#
# COMPACT_ATOMS: atom_id res chain seq x y z
N MET A 1 -19.03 -14.19 16.38
CA MET A 1 -18.66 -13.25 15.30
C MET A 1 -17.15 -13.17 15.31
N ASN A 2 -16.50 -13.79 14.33
CA ASN A 2 -15.07 -14.03 14.34
C ASN A 2 -14.35 -12.78 13.81
N PHE A 3 -13.80 -11.99 14.73
CA PHE A 3 -13.11 -10.73 14.39
C PHE A 3 -11.99 -10.97 13.37
N GLY A 4 -11.30 -12.11 13.45
CA GLY A 4 -10.23 -12.50 12.52
C GLY A 4 -10.69 -12.65 11.07
N GLU A 5 -11.80 -13.35 10.82
CA GLU A 5 -12.33 -13.51 9.45
C GLU A 5 -12.87 -12.19 8.89
N ASN A 6 -13.55 -11.40 9.72
CA ASN A 6 -14.06 -10.10 9.30
C ASN A 6 -12.92 -9.12 8.97
N LEU A 7 -11.83 -9.15 9.74
CA LEU A 7 -10.67 -8.31 9.48
C LEU A 7 -9.94 -8.76 8.21
N GLN A 8 -9.73 -10.05 8.02
CA GLN A 8 -9.12 -10.58 6.80
C GLN A 8 -9.95 -10.23 5.56
N ASN A 9 -11.28 -10.32 5.66
CA ASN A 9 -12.19 -10.00 4.57
C ASN A 9 -12.22 -8.48 4.28
N TRP A 10 -12.16 -7.64 5.33
CA TRP A 10 -12.07 -6.19 5.21
C TRP A 10 -10.74 -5.75 4.60
N PHE A 11 -9.62 -6.36 5.01
CA PHE A 11 -8.33 -6.12 4.38
C PHE A 11 -8.33 -6.53 2.92
N SER A 12 -8.81 -7.73 2.59
CA SER A 12 -8.77 -8.20 1.20
C SER A 12 -9.68 -7.41 0.26
N THR A 13 -10.78 -6.85 0.75
CA THR A 13 -11.80 -6.20 -0.10
C THR A 13 -11.66 -4.67 -0.10
N GLU A 14 -11.32 -4.06 1.04
CA GLU A 14 -11.40 -2.61 1.24
C GLU A 14 -10.03 -1.91 1.28
N MET A 15 -8.90 -2.64 1.39
CA MET A 15 -7.56 -2.03 1.45
C MET A 15 -7.27 -1.10 0.27
N GLY A 16 -7.65 -1.50 -0.95
CA GLY A 16 -7.46 -0.68 -2.15
C GLY A 16 -8.27 0.62 -2.10
N ALA A 17 -9.52 0.56 -1.64
CA ALA A 17 -10.38 1.74 -1.51
C ALA A 17 -9.88 2.71 -0.44
N VAL A 18 -9.50 2.17 0.74
CA VAL A 18 -8.92 2.97 1.83
C VAL A 18 -7.64 3.68 1.37
N PHE A 19 -6.76 2.98 0.65
CA PHE A 19 -5.53 3.57 0.12
C PHE A 19 -5.78 4.74 -0.83
N MET A 20 -6.76 4.61 -1.73
CA MET A 20 -7.14 5.69 -2.67
C MET A 20 -7.65 6.93 -1.93
N VAL A 21 -8.47 6.75 -0.89
CA VAL A 21 -8.96 7.86 -0.06
C VAL A 21 -7.82 8.57 0.66
N VAL A 22 -6.90 7.80 1.26
CA VAL A 22 -5.76 8.34 2.01
C VAL A 22 -4.83 9.12 1.08
N ILE A 23 -4.49 8.59 -0.10
CA ILE A 23 -3.68 9.33 -1.09
C ILE A 23 -4.39 10.59 -1.55
N GLY A 24 -5.69 10.53 -1.83
CA GLY A 24 -6.48 11.70 -2.22
C GLY A 24 -6.41 12.81 -1.17
N ALA A 25 -6.62 12.46 0.10
CA ALA A 25 -6.55 13.41 1.21
C ALA A 25 -5.15 14.03 1.37
N ILE A 26 -4.09 13.22 1.32
CA ILE A 26 -2.70 13.70 1.43
C ILE A 26 -2.31 14.56 0.22
N SER A 27 -2.78 14.22 -0.98
CA SER A 27 -2.53 15.01 -2.18
C SER A 27 -3.13 16.41 -2.07
N ILE A 28 -4.38 16.51 -1.58
CA ILE A 28 -5.04 17.79 -1.31
C ILE A 28 -4.26 18.57 -0.24
N PHE A 29 -3.82 17.90 0.83
CA PHE A 29 -3.05 18.53 1.91
C PHE A 29 -1.76 19.19 1.41
N PHE A 30 -0.99 18.50 0.55
CA PHE A 30 0.23 19.06 -0.02
C PHE A 30 -0.04 20.23 -0.98
N LEU A 31 -1.12 20.16 -1.75
CA LEU A 31 -1.54 21.22 -2.65
C LEU A 31 -1.92 22.50 -1.87
N VAL A 32 -2.64 22.35 -0.75
CA VAL A 32 -3.00 23.47 0.14
C VAL A 32 -1.77 24.09 0.81
N ARG A 33 -0.82 23.28 1.28
CA ARG A 33 0.42 23.80 1.91
C ARG A 33 1.42 24.36 0.90
N ARG A 34 1.17 24.26 -0.41
CA ARG A 34 2.08 24.67 -1.49
C ARG A 34 3.47 24.03 -1.37
N GLU A 35 3.56 22.83 -0.81
CA GLU A 35 4.82 22.11 -0.62
C GLU A 35 5.10 21.18 -1.80
N PHE A 36 5.33 21.76 -2.99
CA PHE A 36 5.49 21.00 -4.24
C PHE A 36 6.66 20.01 -4.18
N SER A 37 7.78 20.36 -3.55
CA SER A 37 8.92 19.43 -3.42
C SER A 37 8.57 18.15 -2.65
N LYS A 38 7.67 18.23 -1.65
CA LYS A 38 7.23 17.05 -0.90
C LYS A 38 6.14 16.27 -1.63
N PHE A 39 5.35 16.94 -2.47
CA PHE A 39 4.36 16.31 -3.32
C PHE A 39 4.99 15.34 -4.33
N ILE A 40 6.09 15.71 -4.99
CA ILE A 40 6.80 14.81 -5.91
C ILE A 40 7.32 13.57 -5.16
N GLY A 41 7.96 13.75 -4.01
CA GLY A 41 8.46 12.64 -3.20
C GLY A 41 7.33 11.70 -2.74
N PHE A 42 6.20 12.29 -2.33
CA PHE A 42 5.00 11.53 -1.99
C PHE A 42 4.41 10.79 -3.18
N ALA A 43 4.38 11.39 -4.37
CA ALA A 43 3.85 10.76 -5.58
C ALA A 43 4.65 9.52 -5.98
N VAL A 44 5.98 9.58 -5.92
CA VAL A 44 6.85 8.41 -6.16
C VAL A 44 6.60 7.33 -5.12
N PHE A 45 6.52 7.69 -3.85
CA PHE A 45 6.21 6.75 -2.76
C PHE A 45 4.83 6.10 -2.93
N ALA A 46 3.82 6.89 -3.28
CA ALA A 46 2.46 6.44 -3.52
C ALA A 46 2.38 5.48 -4.72
N MET A 47 3.15 5.74 -5.79
CA MET A 47 3.21 4.86 -6.95
C MET A 47 3.79 3.49 -6.58
N ILE A 48 4.92 3.47 -5.86
CA ILE A 48 5.55 2.22 -5.40
C ILE A 48 4.57 1.46 -4.50
N THR A 49 4.07 2.12 -3.46
CA THR A 49 3.16 1.52 -2.46
C THR A 49 1.85 1.04 -3.10
N GLY A 50 1.35 1.74 -4.12
CA GLY A 50 0.14 1.36 -4.84
C GLY A 50 0.27 0.00 -5.52
N VAL A 51 1.42 -0.29 -6.13
CA VAL A 51 1.67 -1.62 -6.72
C VAL A 51 1.56 -2.72 -5.67
N PHE A 52 2.08 -2.51 -4.46
CA PHE A 52 1.98 -3.47 -3.36
C PHE A 52 0.53 -3.71 -2.90
N ILE A 53 -0.28 -2.65 -2.85
CA ILE A 53 -1.66 -2.72 -2.34
C ILE A 53 -2.61 -3.32 -3.37
N PHE A 54 -2.42 -3.01 -4.66
CA PHE A 54 -3.26 -3.54 -5.74
C PHE A 54 -2.83 -4.91 -6.25
N GLN A 55 -1.60 -5.36 -5.95
CA GLN A 55 -1.10 -6.68 -6.34
C GLN A 55 -0.54 -7.47 -5.14
N PRO A 56 -1.38 -7.82 -4.14
CA PRO A 56 -0.94 -8.50 -2.92
C PRO A 56 -0.24 -9.84 -3.20
N ASP A 57 -0.66 -10.59 -4.22
CA ASP A 57 -0.04 -11.86 -4.61
C ASP A 57 1.42 -11.69 -5.07
N SER A 58 1.72 -10.57 -5.72
CA SER A 58 3.08 -10.25 -6.14
C SER A 58 3.97 -9.98 -4.93
N VAL A 59 3.45 -9.33 -3.91
CA VAL A 59 4.19 -9.03 -2.66
C VAL A 59 4.50 -10.31 -1.89
N VAL A 60 3.49 -11.17 -1.73
CA VAL A 60 3.63 -12.44 -1.01
C VAL A 60 4.61 -13.37 -1.73
N SER A 61 4.57 -13.41 -3.07
CA SER A 61 5.49 -14.23 -3.86
C SER A 61 6.93 -13.69 -3.89
N LEU A 62 7.12 -12.37 -3.88
CA LEU A 62 8.44 -11.76 -3.73
C LEU A 62 9.00 -12.03 -2.33
N GLY A 63 8.19 -11.86 -1.28
CA GLY A 63 8.59 -12.15 0.09
C GLY A 63 8.98 -13.60 0.31
N SER A 64 8.20 -14.55 -0.23
CA SER A 64 8.53 -15.97 -0.15
C SER A 64 9.81 -16.31 -0.92
N LYS A 65 10.01 -15.75 -2.11
CA LYS A 65 11.25 -15.92 -2.89
C LYS A 65 12.47 -15.36 -2.18
N LEU A 66 12.37 -14.16 -1.59
CA LEU A 66 13.46 -13.59 -0.82
C LEU A 66 13.76 -14.43 0.42
N TRP A 67 12.73 -14.88 1.13
CA TRP A 67 12.89 -15.76 2.29
C TRP A 67 13.60 -17.06 1.92
N THR A 68 13.18 -17.73 0.85
CA THR A 68 13.85 -18.96 0.39
C THR A 68 15.25 -18.71 -0.16
N THR A 69 15.55 -17.50 -0.65
CA THR A 69 16.90 -17.16 -1.15
C THR A 69 17.86 -16.85 0.00
N VAL A 70 17.36 -16.20 1.07
CA VAL A 70 18.17 -15.78 2.22
C VAL A 70 18.31 -16.88 3.28
N PHE A 71 17.26 -17.67 3.49
CA PHE A 71 17.19 -18.70 4.55
C PHE A 71 16.95 -20.12 4.02
N GLY A 72 16.68 -20.29 2.74
CA GLY A 72 16.44 -21.60 2.11
C GLY A 72 17.65 -22.16 1.35
N GLY A 73 18.84 -21.65 1.65
CA GLY A 73 20.12 -22.30 1.34
C GLY A 73 20.57 -23.19 2.48
#